data_AF-X6MLJ9-F1
#
_entry.id   AF-X6MLJ9-F1
#
_cell.length_a   1.000
_cell.length_b   1.000
_cell.length_c   1.000
_cell.angle_alpha   90.00
_cell.angle_beta   90.00
_cell.angle_gamma   90.00
#
_symmetry.space_group_name_H-M   'P 1'
#
loop_
_entity.id
_entity.type
_entity.pdbx_description
1 polymer ?
#
loop_
_entity_poly.entity_id
_entity_poly.type
_entity_poly.pdbx_seq_one_letter_code
_entity_poly.pdbx_strand_id
1 'polypeptide(L)'
;MATQLQETTAEGENEASMESFLKQHNVRNNEATAKALQTIGVTISDLMEWREQDIDEVCKEANIGVMSRADLLKVLRKIPESQVYKDNEAKTKSKTTTTTATTATTATTPATTTPATTTPATTAITSQVIILHPNDHDKMNKLYEEFKKVSKKVSKIESEIIELEDNCKLSKKQITDTCQSIVASIEKHEQYLLQKIDTYKNKKKDLLQQQLQYFQHFEQGLKLKLEQINKCINESNIDMYERRHQLQQLLQDETITYNLSDENEKEVNTNVIVQFTNEKKNIEKLVEMVDQLLKQQMIIVESGSITLSNVKVKEESKISENPLLS
;
A
#
# COMPACT_ATOMS: atom_id res chain seq x y z
N MET A 1 23.78 -35.59 16.09
CA MET A 1 23.26 -34.51 16.97
C MET A 1 22.73 -33.43 16.06
N ALA A 2 21.41 -33.42 15.85
CA ALA A 2 20.72 -32.48 14.99
C ALA A 2 19.87 -31.57 15.88
N THR A 3 20.10 -30.27 15.80
CA THR A 3 19.28 -29.26 16.49
C THR A 3 18.47 -28.56 15.41
N GLN A 4 17.18 -28.87 15.35
CA GLN A 4 16.18 -28.10 14.61
C GLN A 4 15.85 -26.85 15.43
N LEU A 5 16.03 -25.68 14.81
CA LEU A 5 15.46 -24.42 15.27
C LEU A 5 14.11 -24.24 14.57
N GLN A 6 13.04 -24.22 15.34
CA GLN A 6 11.70 -23.83 14.92
C GLN A 6 11.63 -22.30 14.87
N GLU A 7 11.36 -21.74 13.69
CA GLU A 7 10.81 -20.40 13.53
C GLU A 7 9.33 -20.41 13.89
N THR A 8 8.96 -19.69 14.96
CA THR A 8 7.57 -19.42 15.31
C THR A 8 7.11 -18.15 14.59
N THR A 9 6.25 -18.32 13.59
CA THR A 9 5.59 -17.25 12.83
C THR A 9 4.48 -16.63 13.70
N ALA A 10 4.59 -15.33 13.99
CA ALA A 10 3.59 -14.55 14.75
C ALA A 10 2.52 -13.88 13.85
N GLU A 11 2.36 -14.35 12.60
CA GLU A 11 1.41 -13.78 11.63
C GLU A 11 0.00 -14.40 11.72
N GLY A 12 -0.19 -15.48 12.49
CA GLY A 12 -1.46 -16.22 12.53
C GLY A 12 -2.57 -15.62 13.40
N GLU A 13 -2.28 -14.74 14.36
CA GLU A 13 -3.30 -14.23 15.28
C GLU A 13 -4.10 -13.02 14.73
N ASN A 14 -3.52 -12.25 13.80
CA ASN A 14 -4.21 -11.10 13.21
C ASN A 14 -5.16 -11.49 12.07
N GLU A 15 -4.90 -12.60 11.37
CA GLU A 15 -5.74 -13.05 10.24
C GLU A 15 -7.15 -13.43 10.72
N ALA A 16 -7.23 -14.16 11.84
CA ALA A 16 -8.47 -14.64 12.43
C ALA A 16 -9.39 -13.52 12.98
N SER A 17 -8.82 -12.37 13.37
CA SER A 17 -9.57 -11.30 14.04
C SER A 17 -10.46 -10.52 13.06
N MET A 18 -9.93 -10.10 11.91
CA MET A 18 -10.67 -9.30 10.92
C MET A 18 -11.79 -10.10 10.26
N GLU A 19 -11.50 -11.33 9.82
CA GLU A 19 -12.51 -12.17 9.18
C GLU A 19 -13.66 -12.48 10.14
N SER A 20 -13.34 -12.84 11.39
CA SER A 20 -14.33 -13.10 12.43
C SER A 20 -15.23 -11.88 12.68
N PHE A 21 -14.64 -10.68 12.74
CA PHE A 21 -15.39 -9.43 12.86
C PHE A 21 -16.34 -9.21 11.68
N LEU A 22 -15.86 -9.32 10.43
CA LEU A 22 -16.69 -9.12 9.24
C LEU A 22 -17.79 -10.18 9.13
N LYS A 23 -17.51 -11.42 9.52
CA LYS A 23 -18.48 -12.52 9.55
C LYS A 23 -19.54 -12.31 10.62
N GLN A 24 -19.15 -11.90 11.83
CA GLN A 24 -20.07 -11.59 12.93
C GLN A 24 -21.07 -10.49 12.54
N HIS A 25 -20.66 -9.54 11.71
CA HIS A 25 -21.50 -8.45 11.24
C HIS A 25 -22.17 -8.68 9.88
N ASN A 26 -22.10 -9.91 9.33
CA ASN A 26 -22.72 -10.30 8.06
C ASN A 26 -22.30 -9.44 6.86
N VAL A 27 -21.02 -9.03 6.78
CA VAL A 27 -20.48 -8.35 5.60
C VAL A 27 -20.36 -9.37 4.46
N ARG A 28 -20.88 -9.03 3.27
CA ARG A 28 -20.76 -9.89 2.09
C ARG A 28 -19.31 -10.04 1.66
N ASN A 29 -18.94 -11.25 1.23
CA ASN A 29 -17.58 -11.59 0.83
C ASN A 29 -16.53 -11.29 1.93
N ASN A 30 -16.89 -11.61 3.19
CA ASN A 30 -16.09 -11.29 4.38
C ASN A 30 -14.65 -11.82 4.30
N GLU A 31 -14.44 -13.07 3.86
CA GLU A 31 -13.12 -13.67 3.69
C GLU A 31 -12.24 -12.88 2.71
N ALA A 32 -12.72 -12.63 1.49
CA ALA A 32 -11.96 -11.86 0.50
C ALA A 32 -11.75 -10.41 0.93
N THR A 33 -12.73 -9.81 1.60
CA THR A 33 -12.64 -8.43 2.12
C THR A 33 -11.63 -8.32 3.25
N ALA A 34 -11.63 -9.26 4.20
CA ALA A 34 -10.66 -9.32 5.30
C ALA A 34 -9.24 -9.47 4.75
N LYS A 35 -9.05 -10.41 3.82
CA LYS A 35 -7.75 -10.64 3.17
C LYS A 35 -7.27 -9.41 2.41
N ALA A 36 -8.15 -8.74 1.67
CA ALA A 36 -7.80 -7.53 0.91
C ALA A 36 -7.37 -6.40 1.85
N LEU A 37 -8.09 -6.16 2.95
CA LEU A 37 -7.75 -5.16 3.96
C LEU A 37 -6.44 -5.49 4.69
N GLN A 38 -6.21 -6.75 5.04
CA GLN A 38 -4.96 -7.17 5.68
C GLN A 38 -3.75 -7.06 4.74
N THR A 39 -3.94 -7.32 3.44
CA THR A 39 -2.86 -7.20 2.43
C THR A 39 -2.30 -5.78 2.37
N ILE A 40 -3.13 -4.77 2.63
CA ILE A 40 -2.71 -3.36 2.69
C ILE A 40 -2.42 -2.90 4.14
N GLY A 41 -2.31 -3.83 5.09
CA GLY A 41 -1.91 -3.55 6.48
C GLY A 41 -3.00 -2.97 7.39
N VAL A 42 -4.28 -3.08 7.01
CA VAL A 42 -5.39 -2.49 7.76
C VAL A 42 -5.85 -3.39 8.89
N THR A 43 -5.91 -2.83 10.10
CA THR A 43 -6.40 -3.50 11.30
C THR A 43 -7.83 -3.08 11.64
N ILE A 44 -8.48 -3.80 12.58
CA ILE A 44 -9.82 -3.42 13.05
C ILE A 44 -9.79 -2.06 13.75
N SER A 45 -8.72 -1.75 14.49
CA SER A 45 -8.57 -0.45 15.14
C SER A 45 -8.57 0.68 14.11
N ASP A 46 -7.86 0.51 13.00
CA ASP A 46 -7.85 1.50 11.91
C ASP A 46 -9.27 1.71 11.34
N LEU A 47 -10.02 0.63 11.08
CA LEU A 47 -11.41 0.71 10.63
C LEU A 47 -12.34 1.44 11.61
N MET A 48 -12.06 1.38 12.92
CA MET A 48 -12.87 2.07 13.93
C MET A 48 -12.56 3.57 13.98
N GLU A 49 -11.34 3.99 13.64
CA GLU A 49 -10.93 5.39 13.69
C GLU A 49 -11.17 6.16 12.38
N TRP A 50 -11.31 5.46 11.26
CA TRP A 50 -11.48 6.06 9.94
C TRP A 50 -12.84 6.70 9.69
N ARG A 51 -12.83 7.79 8.91
CA ARG A 51 -14.06 8.41 8.41
C ARG A 51 -14.59 7.66 7.20
N GLU A 52 -15.85 7.92 6.87
CA GLU A 52 -16.51 7.29 5.73
C GLU A 52 -15.74 7.47 4.41
N GLN A 53 -15.10 8.63 4.20
CA GLN A 53 -14.31 8.89 3.00
C GLN A 53 -13.03 8.05 2.95
N ASP A 54 -12.31 7.94 4.07
CA ASP A 54 -11.06 7.17 4.15
C ASP A 54 -11.33 5.69 3.86
N ILE A 55 -12.41 5.14 4.43
CA ILE A 55 -12.87 3.77 4.15
C ILE A 55 -13.22 3.60 2.66
N ASP A 56 -13.83 4.62 2.04
CA ASP A 56 -14.25 4.55 0.65
C ASP A 56 -13.05 4.56 -0.32
N GLU A 57 -12.00 5.31 0.01
CA GLU A 57 -10.72 5.37 -0.72
C GLU A 57 -9.94 4.06 -0.56
N VAL A 58 -9.76 3.60 0.68
CA VAL A 58 -9.04 2.35 0.97
C VAL A 58 -9.73 1.14 0.36
N CYS A 59 -11.06 1.08 0.39
CA CYS A 59 -11.78 -0.02 -0.27
C CYS A 59 -11.63 0.00 -1.80
N LYS A 60 -11.44 1.17 -2.43
CA LYS A 60 -11.14 1.25 -3.87
C LYS A 60 -9.73 0.76 -4.15
N GLU A 61 -8.76 1.15 -3.33
CA GLU A 61 -7.36 0.74 -3.43
C GLU A 61 -7.20 -0.78 -3.25
N ALA A 62 -7.89 -1.36 -2.27
CA ALA A 62 -7.93 -2.80 -2.03
C ALA A 62 -8.79 -3.59 -3.03
N ASN A 63 -9.35 -2.93 -4.06
CA ASN A 63 -10.25 -3.51 -5.06
C ASN A 63 -11.46 -4.26 -4.46
N ILE A 64 -12.00 -3.74 -3.35
CA ILE A 64 -13.17 -4.30 -2.66
C ILE A 64 -14.43 -3.87 -3.41
N GLY A 65 -15.28 -4.86 -3.75
CA GLY A 65 -16.52 -4.62 -4.48
C GLY A 65 -17.46 -3.64 -3.76
N VAL A 66 -18.14 -2.79 -4.54
CA VAL A 66 -19.02 -1.71 -4.04
C VAL A 66 -20.07 -2.22 -3.04
N MET A 67 -20.56 -3.45 -3.22
CA MET A 67 -21.56 -4.05 -2.32
C MET A 67 -20.98 -4.41 -0.94
N SER A 68 -19.77 -4.98 -0.90
CA SER A 68 -19.06 -5.28 0.35
C SER A 68 -18.67 -4.01 1.08
N ARG A 69 -18.25 -2.97 0.35
CA ARG A 69 -17.97 -1.64 0.89
C ARG A 69 -19.21 -0.99 1.51
N ALA A 70 -20.36 -1.06 0.83
CA ALA A 70 -21.62 -0.54 1.36
C ALA A 70 -22.07 -1.27 2.63
N ASP A 71 -21.89 -2.59 2.68
CA ASP A 71 -22.18 -3.38 3.88
C ASP A 71 -21.24 -3.02 5.04
N LEU A 72 -19.94 -2.87 4.78
CA LEU A 72 -18.94 -2.45 5.77
C LEU A 72 -19.29 -1.09 6.39
N LEU A 73 -19.58 -0.08 5.57
CA LEU A 73 -20.02 1.24 6.05
C LEU A 73 -21.33 1.16 6.85
N LYS A 74 -22.27 0.31 6.42
CA LYS A 74 -23.52 0.08 7.15
C LYS A 74 -23.29 -0.55 8.52
N VAL A 75 -22.31 -1.44 8.65
CA VAL A 75 -21.90 -2.04 9.92
C VAL A 75 -21.25 -0.99 10.82
N LEU A 76 -20.28 -0.22 10.30
CA LEU A 76 -19.58 0.80 11.07
C LEU A 76 -20.52 1.92 11.58
N ARG A 77 -21.54 2.27 10.80
CA ARG A 77 -22.62 3.18 11.24
C ARG A 77 -23.51 2.65 12.36
N LYS A 78 -23.36 1.40 12.78
CA LYS A 78 -24.12 0.78 13.88
C LYS A 78 -23.28 0.55 15.13
N ILE A 79 -21.96 0.72 15.04
CA ILE A 79 -21.03 0.46 16.14
C ILE A 79 -20.72 1.81 16.82
N PRO A 80 -21.16 2.06 18.06
CA PRO A 80 -20.99 3.35 18.73
C PRO A 80 -19.53 3.84 18.81
N GLU A 81 -18.60 2.89 18.89
CA GLU A 81 -17.17 3.14 18.99
C GLU A 81 -16.57 3.69 17.68
N SER A 82 -17.17 3.35 16.53
CA SER A 82 -16.67 3.74 15.21
C SER A 82 -16.82 5.25 14.96
N GLN A 83 -15.80 5.86 14.35
CA GLN A 83 -15.83 7.25 13.93
C GLN A 83 -16.95 7.52 12.90
N VAL A 84 -17.26 6.54 12.03
CA VAL A 84 -18.37 6.63 11.06
C VAL A 84 -19.71 6.77 11.78
N TYR A 85 -19.92 6.07 12.89
CA TYR A 85 -21.13 6.22 13.72
C TYR A 85 -21.21 7.64 14.30
N LYS A 86 -20.13 8.12 14.92
CA LYS A 86 -20.06 9.45 15.56
C LYS A 86 -20.36 10.56 14.55
N ASP A 87 -19.79 10.48 13.34
CA ASP A 87 -20.02 11.44 12.26
C ASP A 87 -21.48 11.41 11.77
N ASN A 88 -22.07 10.21 11.67
CA ASN A 88 -23.47 10.06 11.24
C ASN A 88 -24.46 10.58 12.30
N GLU A 89 -24.19 10.36 13.59
CA GLU A 89 -24.96 10.95 14.69
C GLU A 89 -24.86 12.49 14.68
N ALA A 90 -23.68 13.07 14.46
CA ALA A 90 -23.51 14.52 14.36
C ALA A 90 -24.31 15.11 13.19
N LYS A 91 -24.31 14.44 12.02
CA LYS A 91 -25.10 14.85 10.84
C LYS A 91 -26.61 14.78 11.08
N THR A 92 -27.09 13.73 11.75
CA THR A 92 -28.53 13.56 12.03
C THR A 92 -29.02 14.53 13.11
N LYS A 93 -28.21 14.82 14.13
CA LYS A 93 -28.51 15.85 15.14
C LYS A 93 -28.55 17.26 14.54
N SER A 94 -27.69 17.55 13.57
CA SER A 94 -27.65 18.85 12.88
C SER A 94 -28.83 19.10 11.93
N LYS A 95 -29.52 18.03 11.48
CA LYS A 95 -30.65 18.13 10.54
C LYS A 95 -32.01 18.36 11.23
N THR A 96 -32.08 18.22 12.55
CA THR A 96 -33.34 18.37 13.30
C THR A 96 -33.67 19.83 13.67
N THR A 97 -32.79 20.79 13.39
CA THR A 97 -32.99 22.21 13.75
C THR A 97 -33.47 23.10 12.60
N THR A 98 -33.66 22.55 11.39
CA THR A 98 -34.05 23.36 10.21
C THR A 98 -35.05 22.61 9.36
N THR A 99 -36.36 22.74 9.65
CA THR A 99 -37.48 22.87 8.68
C THR A 99 -38.82 22.85 9.44
N THR A 100 -39.43 24.02 9.69
CA THR A 100 -40.90 24.16 9.58
C THR A 100 -41.24 25.61 9.23
N ALA A 101 -41.62 25.86 7.97
CA ALA A 101 -42.42 27.00 7.56
C ALA A 101 -43.53 26.49 6.63
N THR A 102 -44.76 26.95 6.88
CA THR A 102 -46.00 26.83 6.05
C THR A 102 -46.68 25.43 6.08
N THR A 103 -47.94 25.20 6.49
CA THR A 103 -49.13 26.03 6.81
C THR A 103 -50.24 25.19 7.48
N ALA A 104 -51.08 25.85 8.30
CA ALA A 104 -52.53 25.65 8.56
C ALA A 104 -53.09 24.63 9.60
N THR A 105 -54.06 25.17 10.38
CA THR A 105 -55.15 24.57 11.21
C THR A 105 -54.72 23.99 12.58
N THR A 106 -55.34 24.26 13.73
CA THR A 106 -56.79 24.25 14.06
C THR A 106 -57.04 24.84 15.47
N ALA A 107 -58.24 25.38 15.71
CA ALA A 107 -58.75 25.81 17.00
C ALA A 107 -59.44 24.68 17.80
N THR A 108 -59.65 24.95 19.09
CA THR A 108 -60.61 24.37 20.08
C THR A 108 -60.26 23.09 20.89
N THR A 109 -59.92 23.37 22.15
CA THR A 109 -60.13 22.74 23.49
C THR A 109 -61.34 21.79 23.71
N PRO A 110 -61.61 21.24 24.93
CA PRO A 110 -60.78 20.76 26.07
C PRO A 110 -61.29 19.43 26.75
N ALA A 111 -60.53 18.86 27.71
CA ALA A 111 -61.00 18.29 29.00
C ALA A 111 -59.80 17.69 29.79
N THR A 112 -59.35 18.26 30.91
CA THR A 112 -59.77 18.06 32.32
C THR A 112 -59.39 16.71 32.94
N THR A 113 -58.39 16.70 33.82
CA THR A 113 -58.46 16.21 35.22
C THR A 113 -57.14 16.48 35.97
N THR A 114 -57.25 17.18 37.10
CA THR A 114 -56.26 17.46 38.16
C THR A 114 -56.52 16.47 39.34
N PRO A 115 -55.83 16.48 40.52
CA PRO A 115 -54.59 17.14 40.94
C PRO A 115 -53.65 16.31 41.88
N ALA A 116 -52.41 16.79 42.06
CA ALA A 116 -51.62 16.79 43.32
C ALA A 116 -50.35 17.64 43.06
N THR A 117 -50.28 18.93 43.39
CA THR A 117 -50.07 19.59 44.70
C THR A 117 -48.78 19.18 45.43
N THR A 118 -47.65 19.81 45.04
CA THR A 118 -46.59 20.19 45.97
C THR A 118 -45.93 21.49 45.53
N THR A 119 -46.23 22.53 46.29
CA THR A 119 -45.66 23.89 46.30
C THR A 119 -44.15 23.87 46.56
N PRO A 120 -43.38 24.75 45.92
CA PRO A 120 -42.32 25.47 46.62
C PRO A 120 -42.64 26.96 46.64
N ALA A 121 -42.47 27.53 47.83
CA ALA A 121 -42.76 28.91 48.16
C ALA A 121 -42.06 29.89 47.21
N THR A 122 -42.84 30.86 46.71
CA THR A 122 -42.34 32.10 46.13
C THR A 122 -41.67 32.91 47.23
N THR A 123 -40.37 32.72 47.41
CA THR A 123 -39.54 33.63 48.19
C THR A 123 -39.41 34.92 47.38
N ALA A 124 -39.92 36.02 47.93
CA ALA A 124 -39.70 37.35 47.40
C ALA A 124 -38.18 37.58 47.23
N ILE A 125 -37.73 37.74 45.99
CA ILE A 125 -36.37 38.17 45.70
C ILE A 125 -36.31 39.65 46.05
N THR A 126 -35.98 39.94 47.31
CA THR A 126 -35.48 41.26 47.68
C THR A 126 -34.16 41.45 46.93
N SER A 127 -34.12 42.36 45.97
CA SER A 127 -32.86 42.78 45.34
C SER A 127 -31.92 43.31 46.42
N GLN A 128 -31.05 42.46 46.94
CA GLN A 128 -29.97 42.87 47.82
C GLN A 128 -28.94 43.59 46.97
N VAL A 129 -28.88 44.91 47.10
CA VAL A 129 -27.83 45.73 46.49
C VAL A 129 -26.55 45.49 47.29
N ILE A 130 -25.68 44.64 46.76
CA ILE A 130 -24.36 44.40 47.33
C ILE A 130 -23.47 45.58 46.94
N ILE A 131 -23.25 46.50 47.89
CA ILE A 131 -22.30 47.61 47.72
C ILE A 131 -20.91 47.06 48.00
N LEU A 132 -20.14 46.82 46.93
CA LEU A 132 -18.73 46.43 47.02
C LEU A 132 -17.91 47.63 47.51
N HIS A 133 -17.03 47.38 48.47
CA HIS A 133 -16.05 48.37 48.90
C HIS A 133 -15.09 48.68 47.73
N PRO A 134 -14.67 49.93 47.48
CA PRO A 134 -13.79 50.29 46.36
C PRO A 134 -12.54 49.40 46.22
N ASN A 135 -11.90 49.04 47.34
CA ASN A 135 -10.76 48.11 47.35
C ASN A 135 -11.07 46.71 46.79
N ASP A 136 -12.30 46.22 46.94
CA ASP A 136 -12.70 44.91 46.41
C ASP A 136 -13.04 44.99 44.93
N HIS A 137 -13.53 46.14 44.46
CA HIS A 137 -13.69 46.43 43.03
C HIS A 137 -12.32 46.45 42.31
N ASP A 138 -11.29 47.01 42.93
CA ASP A 138 -9.93 47.02 42.37
C ASP A 138 -9.31 45.61 42.30
N LYS A 139 -9.51 44.79 43.34
CA LYS A 139 -9.10 43.37 43.33
C LYS A 139 -9.83 42.59 42.24
N MET A 140 -11.12 42.85 42.05
CA MET A 140 -11.93 42.20 41.02
C MET A 140 -11.45 42.59 39.61
N ASN A 141 -11.16 43.88 39.38
CA ASN A 141 -10.57 44.35 38.11
C ASN A 141 -9.21 43.69 37.84
N LYS A 142 -8.34 43.63 38.86
CA LYS A 142 -7.03 42.95 38.74
C LYS A 142 -7.19 41.47 38.40
N LEU A 143 -8.11 40.77 39.06
CA LEU A 143 -8.41 39.37 38.79
C LEU A 143 -8.90 39.18 37.35
N TYR A 144 -9.75 40.07 36.85
CA TYR A 144 -10.26 40.02 35.49
C TYR A 144 -9.16 40.21 34.44
N GLU A 145 -8.25 41.17 34.65
CA GLU A 145 -7.11 41.37 33.75
C GLU A 145 -6.14 40.19 33.76
N GLU A 146 -5.87 39.59 34.93
CA GLU A 146 -5.07 38.37 35.01
C GLU A 146 -5.76 37.19 34.33
N PHE A 147 -7.08 37.02 34.53
CA PHE A 147 -7.87 36.01 33.82
C PHE A 147 -7.77 36.18 32.30
N LYS A 148 -7.90 37.41 31.79
CA LYS A 148 -7.78 37.72 30.36
C LYS A 148 -6.39 37.39 29.81
N LYS A 149 -5.32 37.68 30.57
CA LYS A 149 -3.95 37.29 30.19
C LYS A 149 -3.78 35.77 30.15
N VAL A 150 -4.28 35.06 31.16
CA VAL A 150 -4.22 33.60 31.24
C VAL A 150 -5.02 32.98 30.09
N SER A 151 -6.24 33.44 29.84
CA SER A 151 -7.10 32.97 28.75
C SER A 151 -6.41 33.12 27.38
N LYS A 152 -5.75 34.26 27.11
CA LYS A 152 -4.96 34.42 25.89
C LYS A 152 -3.80 33.43 25.77
N LYS A 153 -3.11 33.15 26.88
CA LYS A 153 -2.02 32.16 26.91
C LYS A 153 -2.55 30.74 26.67
N VAL A 154 -3.69 30.39 27.26
CA VAL A 154 -4.36 29.10 27.05
C VAL A 154 -4.70 28.92 25.58
N SER A 155 -5.38 29.89 24.95
CA SER A 155 -5.72 29.79 23.53
C SER A 155 -4.49 29.69 22.62
N LYS A 156 -3.40 30.38 22.97
CA LYS A 156 -2.13 30.26 22.24
C LYS A 156 -1.55 28.84 22.34
N ILE A 157 -1.51 28.26 23.54
CA ILE A 157 -1.02 26.89 23.76
C ILE A 157 -1.90 25.87 23.03
N GLU A 158 -3.22 26.03 23.07
CA GLU A 158 -4.16 25.18 22.34
C GLU A 158 -3.89 25.21 20.82
N SER A 159 -3.63 26.38 20.25
CA SER A 159 -3.25 26.49 18.84
C SER A 159 -1.90 25.84 18.53
N GLU A 160 -0.89 26.03 19.38
CA GLU A 160 0.44 25.41 19.21
C GLU A 160 0.37 23.87 19.31
N ILE A 161 -0.52 23.31 20.15
CA ILE A 161 -0.77 21.86 20.22
C ILE A 161 -1.36 21.34 18.91
N ILE A 162 -2.37 22.01 18.36
CA ILE A 162 -3.00 21.62 17.10
C ILE A 162 -1.97 21.67 15.96
N GLU A 163 -1.17 22.74 15.89
CA GLU A 163 -0.11 22.88 14.89
C GLU A 163 0.93 21.77 15.01
N LEU A 164 1.33 21.40 16.23
CA LEU A 164 2.25 20.29 16.47
C LEU A 164 1.67 18.95 16.01
N GLU A 165 0.40 18.68 16.29
CA GLU A 165 -0.29 17.46 15.84
C GLU A 165 -0.35 17.38 14.31
N ASP A 166 -0.68 18.48 13.65
CA ASP A 166 -0.77 18.53 12.19
C ASP A 166 0.61 18.43 11.53
N ASN A 167 1.63 19.07 12.10
CA ASN A 167 3.02 18.90 11.65
C ASN A 167 3.48 17.45 11.82
N CYS A 168 3.14 16.79 12.94
CA CYS A 168 3.46 15.38 13.15
C CYS A 168 2.83 14.49 12.07
N LYS A 169 1.55 14.69 11.75
CA LYS A 169 0.86 13.96 10.66
C LYS A 169 1.54 14.21 9.32
N LEU A 170 1.87 15.46 9.01
CA LEU A 170 2.54 15.83 7.77
C LEU A 170 3.91 15.17 7.64
N SER A 171 4.74 15.21 8.68
CA SER A 171 6.06 14.57 8.69
C SER A 171 5.97 13.06 8.52
N LYS A 172 5.04 12.39 9.22
CA LYS A 172 4.79 10.95 9.03
C LYS A 172 4.41 10.61 7.59
N LYS A 173 3.55 11.44 6.99
CA LYS A 173 3.17 11.29 5.59
C LYS A 173 4.35 11.46 4.64
N GLN A 174 5.17 12.51 4.82
CA GLN A 174 6.35 12.74 4.00
C GLN A 174 7.37 11.59 4.05
N ILE A 175 7.60 11.03 5.24
CA ILE A 175 8.43 9.83 5.43
C ILE A 175 7.87 8.67 4.60
N THR A 176 6.57 8.41 4.76
CA THR A 176 5.87 7.32 4.07
C THR A 176 5.94 7.48 2.54
N ASP A 177 5.58 8.67 2.03
CA ASP A 177 5.58 8.99 0.60
C ASP A 177 6.99 8.84 0.00
N THR A 178 8.03 9.25 0.75
CA THR A 178 9.43 9.14 0.30
C THR A 178 9.87 7.68 0.22
N CYS A 179 9.59 6.88 1.25
CA CYS A 179 9.91 5.46 1.26
C CYS A 179 9.17 4.71 0.14
N GLN A 180 7.89 5.01 -0.09
CA GLN A 180 7.11 4.43 -1.18
C GLN A 180 7.69 4.78 -2.56
N SER A 181 8.15 6.03 -2.76
CA SER A 181 8.80 6.45 -4.01
C SER A 181 10.11 5.68 -4.29
N ILE A 182 10.89 5.39 -3.24
CA ILE A 182 12.10 4.55 -3.34
C ILE A 182 11.73 3.13 -3.74
N VAL A 183 10.74 2.51 -3.08
CA VAL A 183 10.27 1.15 -3.40
C VAL A 183 9.79 1.08 -4.85
N ALA A 184 8.94 2.01 -5.29
CA ALA A 184 8.46 2.06 -6.66
C ALA A 184 9.59 2.19 -7.70
N SER A 185 10.66 2.93 -7.36
CA SER A 185 11.84 3.06 -8.22
C SER A 185 12.62 1.75 -8.33
N ILE A 186 12.72 0.97 -7.24
CA ILE A 186 13.35 -0.35 -7.22
C ILE A 186 12.53 -1.35 -8.05
N GLU A 187 11.22 -1.41 -7.83
CA GLU A 187 10.30 -2.29 -8.58
C GLU A 187 10.35 -1.99 -10.09
N LYS A 188 10.40 -0.70 -10.47
CA LYS A 188 10.56 -0.31 -11.86
C LYS A 188 11.86 -0.83 -12.47
N HIS A 189 12.95 -0.84 -11.71
CA HIS A 189 14.22 -1.38 -12.17
C HIS A 189 14.19 -2.91 -12.30
N GLU A 190 13.53 -3.60 -11.36
CA GLU A 190 13.28 -5.04 -11.44
C GLU A 190 12.53 -5.40 -12.72
N GLN A 191 11.41 -4.72 -13.00
CA GLN A 191 10.62 -4.92 -14.21
C GLN A 191 11.46 -4.71 -15.48
N TYR A 192 12.31 -3.67 -15.51
CA TYR A 192 13.22 -3.43 -16.61
C TYR A 192 14.19 -4.61 -16.84
N LEU A 193 14.77 -5.16 -15.77
CA LEU A 193 15.69 -6.30 -15.87
C LEU A 193 14.97 -7.57 -16.36
N LEU A 194 13.76 -7.84 -15.87
CA LEU A 194 12.93 -8.97 -16.33
C LEU A 194 12.61 -8.85 -17.83
N GLN A 195 12.20 -7.66 -18.28
CA GLN A 195 11.94 -7.41 -19.71
C GLN A 195 13.20 -7.61 -20.57
N LYS A 196 14.37 -7.24 -20.04
CA LYS A 196 15.65 -7.42 -20.73
C LYS A 196 15.99 -8.91 -20.87
N ILE A 197 15.75 -9.72 -19.84
CA ILE A 197 15.91 -11.18 -19.89
C ILE A 197 15.03 -11.78 -21.00
N ASP A 198 13.75 -11.41 -21.04
CA ASP A 198 12.83 -11.88 -22.08
C ASP A 198 13.27 -11.47 -23.48
N THR A 199 13.76 -10.25 -23.63
CA THR A 199 14.30 -9.76 -24.91
C THR A 199 15.47 -10.61 -25.38
N TYR A 200 16.41 -10.95 -24.50
CA TYR A 200 17.54 -11.81 -24.85
C TYR A 200 17.09 -13.24 -25.17
N LYS A 201 16.16 -13.80 -24.38
CA LYS A 201 15.55 -15.11 -24.63
C LYS A 201 14.94 -15.17 -26.03
N ASN A 202 14.14 -14.17 -26.40
CA ASN A 202 13.47 -14.12 -27.70
C ASN A 202 14.48 -13.99 -28.85
N LYS A 203 15.49 -13.11 -28.72
CA LYS A 203 16.56 -13.00 -29.73
C LYS A 203 17.32 -14.31 -29.95
N LYS A 204 17.65 -15.04 -28.87
CA LYS A 204 18.30 -16.36 -28.96
C LYS A 204 17.38 -17.39 -29.62
N LYS A 205 16.09 -17.38 -29.27
CA LYS A 205 15.08 -18.25 -29.88
C LYS A 205 14.95 -18.00 -31.38
N ASP A 206 14.94 -16.75 -31.81
CA ASP A 206 14.82 -16.38 -33.22
C ASP A 206 16.03 -16.88 -34.03
N LEU A 207 17.26 -16.71 -33.50
CA LEU A 207 18.48 -17.23 -34.13
C LEU A 207 18.46 -18.77 -34.23
N LEU A 208 18.05 -19.45 -33.16
CA LEU A 208 17.89 -20.91 -33.15
C LEU A 208 16.85 -21.37 -34.17
N GLN A 209 15.73 -20.65 -34.30
CA GLN A 209 14.69 -20.97 -35.27
C GLN A 209 15.18 -20.77 -36.71
N GLN A 210 15.93 -19.71 -37.00
CA GLN A 210 16.53 -19.49 -38.31
C GLN A 210 17.51 -20.62 -38.67
N GLN A 211 18.36 -21.02 -37.72
CA GLN A 211 19.31 -22.11 -37.92
C GLN A 211 18.60 -23.45 -38.12
N LEU A 212 17.54 -23.73 -37.35
CA LEU A 212 16.71 -24.92 -37.51
C LEU A 212 16.04 -24.95 -38.90
N GLN A 213 15.46 -23.84 -39.35
CA GLN A 213 14.83 -23.76 -40.67
C GLN A 213 15.84 -23.99 -41.80
N TYR A 214 17.04 -23.43 -41.67
CA TYR A 214 18.13 -23.67 -42.62
C TYR A 214 18.47 -25.15 -42.72
N PHE A 215 18.67 -25.84 -41.58
CA PHE A 215 18.97 -27.27 -41.57
C PHE A 215 17.81 -28.13 -42.08
N GLN A 216 16.55 -27.77 -41.80
CA GLN A 216 15.39 -28.48 -42.33
C GLN A 216 15.28 -28.38 -43.86
N HIS A 217 15.50 -27.18 -44.41
CA HIS A 217 15.51 -27.00 -45.86
C HIS A 217 16.65 -27.78 -46.51
N PHE A 218 17.83 -27.77 -45.88
CA PHE A 218 18.98 -28.53 -46.34
C PHE A 218 18.74 -30.05 -46.29
N GLU A 219 18.18 -30.57 -45.20
CA GLU A 219 17.80 -31.98 -45.06
C GLU A 219 16.81 -32.42 -46.15
N GLN A 220 15.82 -31.58 -46.46
CA GLN A 220 14.87 -31.84 -47.54
C GLN A 220 15.56 -31.88 -48.91
N GLY A 221 16.49 -30.96 -49.17
CA GLY A 221 17.31 -30.98 -50.38
C GLY A 221 18.13 -32.26 -50.53
N LEU A 222 18.75 -32.73 -49.45
CA LEU A 222 19.48 -34.00 -49.43
C LEU A 222 18.56 -35.21 -49.65
N LYS A 223 17.37 -35.23 -49.03
CA LYS A 223 16.37 -36.29 -49.23
C LYS A 223 15.94 -36.38 -50.68
N LEU A 224 15.64 -35.25 -51.32
CA LEU A 224 15.24 -35.20 -52.72
C LEU A 224 16.34 -35.72 -53.65
N LYS A 225 17.60 -35.31 -53.43
CA LYS A 225 18.74 -35.81 -54.20
C LYS A 225 18.96 -37.30 -54.01
N LEU A 226 18.84 -37.81 -52.78
CA LEU A 226 18.96 -39.23 -52.50
C LEU A 226 17.87 -40.04 -53.22
N GLU A 227 16.65 -39.51 -53.26
CA GLU A 227 15.53 -40.11 -53.99
C GLU A 227 15.79 -40.14 -55.51
N GLN A 228 16.31 -39.04 -56.09
CA GLN A 228 16.71 -38.96 -57.49
C GLN A 228 17.82 -39.97 -57.84
N ILE A 229 18.84 -40.09 -56.99
CA ILE A 229 19.92 -41.07 -57.16
C ILE A 229 19.36 -42.49 -57.12
N ASN A 230 18.53 -42.80 -56.11
CA ASN A 230 17.89 -44.12 -56.00
C ASN A 230 17.02 -44.45 -57.21
N LYS A 231 16.31 -43.48 -57.77
CA LYS A 231 15.52 -43.65 -58.99
C LYS A 231 16.42 -43.98 -60.18
N CYS A 232 17.49 -43.21 -60.41
CA CYS A 232 18.45 -43.43 -61.50
C CYS A 232 19.14 -44.81 -61.40
N ILE A 233 19.46 -45.28 -60.19
CA ILE A 233 20.05 -46.61 -59.97
C ILE A 233 19.08 -47.73 -60.31
N ASN A 234 17.81 -47.61 -59.91
CA ASN A 234 16.82 -48.69 -59.99
C ASN A 234 16.00 -48.69 -61.29
N GLU A 235 16.15 -47.69 -62.16
CA GLU A 235 15.43 -47.64 -63.44
C GLU A 235 15.99 -48.65 -64.46
N SER A 236 15.18 -49.64 -64.80
CA SER A 236 15.53 -50.76 -65.68
C SER A 236 15.60 -50.40 -67.17
N ASN A 237 15.08 -49.24 -67.59
CA ASN A 237 14.99 -48.81 -69.00
C ASN A 237 16.12 -47.87 -69.45
N ILE A 238 17.08 -47.55 -68.58
CA ILE A 238 18.19 -46.64 -68.89
C ILE A 238 19.44 -47.45 -69.25
N ASP A 239 20.09 -47.09 -70.37
CA ASP A 239 21.38 -47.67 -70.78
C ASP A 239 22.48 -47.40 -69.74
N MET A 240 23.46 -48.30 -69.66
CA MET A 240 24.54 -48.23 -68.67
C MET A 240 25.35 -46.93 -68.77
N TYR A 241 25.60 -46.43 -69.99
CA TYR A 241 26.35 -45.19 -70.19
C TYR A 241 25.53 -43.96 -69.79
N GLU A 242 24.25 -43.95 -70.12
CA GLU A 242 23.30 -42.88 -69.73
C GLU A 242 23.14 -42.82 -68.21
N ARG A 243 22.97 -43.98 -67.56
CA ARG A 243 22.90 -44.10 -66.09
C ARG A 243 24.17 -43.55 -65.43
N ARG A 244 25.34 -43.95 -65.94
CA ARG A 244 26.63 -43.45 -65.44
C ARG A 244 26.73 -41.93 -65.57
N HIS A 245 26.30 -41.36 -66.70
CA HIS A 245 26.34 -39.92 -66.90
C HIS A 245 25.38 -39.17 -65.95
N GLN A 246 24.16 -39.66 -65.76
CA GLN A 246 23.17 -39.04 -64.87
C GLN A 246 23.61 -39.09 -63.40
N LEU A 247 24.15 -40.22 -62.94
CA LEU A 247 24.77 -40.34 -61.61
C LEU A 247 25.93 -39.36 -61.44
N GLN A 248 26.78 -39.23 -62.46
CA GLN A 248 27.91 -38.31 -62.43
C GLN A 248 27.43 -36.85 -62.32
N GLN A 249 26.35 -36.48 -63.00
CA GLN A 249 25.72 -35.14 -62.86
C GLN A 249 25.13 -34.92 -61.47
N LEU A 250 24.37 -35.87 -60.93
CA LEU A 250 23.74 -35.76 -59.60
C LEU A 250 24.77 -35.64 -58.47
N LEU A 251 25.95 -36.26 -58.65
CA LEU A 251 27.06 -36.22 -57.70
C LEU A 251 27.99 -35.00 -57.88
N GLN A 252 28.06 -34.42 -59.08
CA GLN A 252 28.87 -33.22 -59.36
C GLN A 252 28.13 -31.90 -59.08
N ASP A 253 26.84 -31.96 -58.81
CA ASP A 253 26.04 -30.77 -58.53
C ASP A 253 26.47 -30.14 -57.18
N GLU A 254 27.27 -29.08 -57.30
CA GLU A 254 27.92 -28.25 -56.26
C GLU A 254 26.95 -27.61 -55.26
N THR A 255 25.64 -27.78 -55.41
CA THR A 255 24.65 -27.37 -54.42
C THR A 255 24.84 -28.03 -53.04
N ILE A 256 25.63 -29.12 -52.96
CA ILE A 256 26.07 -29.74 -51.69
C ILE A 256 27.53 -29.37 -51.37
N THR A 257 28.01 -28.18 -51.76
CA THR A 257 29.30 -27.69 -51.26
C THR A 257 29.12 -27.28 -49.80
N TYR A 258 29.40 -28.25 -48.94
CA TYR A 258 29.26 -28.17 -47.49
C TYR A 258 30.33 -27.22 -46.94
N ASN A 259 29.96 -25.99 -46.60
CA ASN A 259 30.75 -25.19 -45.66
C ASN A 259 30.46 -25.65 -44.23
N LEU A 260 30.76 -26.91 -43.93
CA LEU A 260 30.86 -27.44 -42.56
C LEU A 260 32.14 -26.97 -41.87
N SER A 261 33.06 -26.37 -42.64
CA SER A 261 34.43 -26.10 -42.24
C SER A 261 34.61 -24.90 -41.31
N ASP A 262 33.54 -24.29 -40.82
CA ASP A 262 33.64 -23.43 -39.65
C ASP A 262 32.99 -24.15 -38.47
N GLU A 263 33.63 -25.25 -38.07
CA GLU A 263 33.64 -25.77 -36.70
C GLU A 263 34.22 -24.73 -35.72
N ASN A 264 33.68 -23.52 -35.76
CA ASN A 264 33.33 -22.90 -34.51
C ASN A 264 32.01 -23.55 -34.12
N GLU A 265 32.10 -24.68 -33.44
CA GLU A 265 31.21 -25.03 -32.35
C GLU A 265 31.06 -23.79 -31.44
N LYS A 266 30.34 -22.77 -31.90
CA LYS A 266 29.65 -21.86 -31.01
C LYS A 266 28.53 -22.72 -30.46
N GLU A 267 28.92 -23.58 -29.51
CA GLU A 267 28.05 -24.21 -28.54
C GLU A 267 26.94 -23.21 -28.30
N VAL A 268 25.73 -23.52 -28.78
CA VAL A 268 24.67 -22.53 -28.83
C VAL A 268 24.30 -22.29 -27.38
N ASN A 269 24.93 -21.29 -26.78
CA ASN A 269 24.83 -21.04 -25.36
C ASN A 269 23.42 -20.51 -25.13
N THR A 270 22.52 -21.41 -24.73
CA THR A 270 21.11 -21.12 -24.45
C THR A 270 20.94 -20.35 -23.16
N ASN A 271 21.98 -20.19 -22.36
CA ASN A 271 21.85 -19.66 -21.02
C ASN A 271 21.70 -18.14 -21.07
N VAL A 272 20.63 -17.63 -20.47
CA VAL A 272 20.54 -16.24 -20.04
C VAL A 272 20.94 -16.25 -18.58
N ILE A 273 22.22 -15.96 -18.30
CA ILE A 273 22.74 -15.95 -16.94
C ILE A 273 22.60 -14.54 -16.38
N VAL A 274 21.81 -14.40 -15.33
CA VAL A 274 21.80 -13.19 -14.51
C VAL A 274 22.95 -13.33 -13.52
N GLN A 275 24.08 -12.71 -13.84
CA GLN A 275 25.16 -12.56 -12.87
C GLN A 275 24.87 -11.34 -12.02
N PHE A 276 24.52 -11.59 -10.76
CA PHE A 276 24.75 -10.60 -9.72
C PHE A 276 26.26 -10.47 -9.60
N THR A 277 26.80 -9.26 -9.71
CA THR A 277 28.25 -8.99 -9.63
C THR A 277 28.87 -9.38 -8.29
N ASN A 278 28.09 -9.93 -7.38
CA ASN A 278 28.37 -9.98 -5.96
C ASN A 278 27.65 -11.18 -5.34
N GLU A 279 28.40 -12.02 -4.61
CA GLU A 279 27.89 -13.18 -3.86
C GLU A 279 26.79 -12.80 -2.86
N LYS A 280 26.00 -13.77 -2.37
CA LYS A 280 24.88 -13.59 -1.43
C LYS A 280 25.18 -12.65 -0.24
N LYS A 281 26.44 -12.63 0.26
CA LYS A 281 26.94 -11.73 1.32
C LYS A 281 26.90 -10.23 0.99
N ASN A 282 26.79 -9.86 -0.28
CA ASN A 282 26.82 -8.47 -0.72
C ASN A 282 25.42 -7.88 -0.92
N ILE A 283 24.37 -8.70 -0.98
CA ILE A 283 22.98 -8.22 -0.93
C ILE A 283 22.68 -7.68 0.47
N GLU A 284 23.11 -8.40 1.51
CA GLU A 284 23.02 -7.94 2.91
C GLU A 284 23.75 -6.61 3.11
N LYS A 285 24.97 -6.46 2.55
CA LYS A 285 25.69 -5.18 2.57
C LYS A 285 24.99 -4.07 1.80
N LEU A 286 24.31 -4.38 0.69
CA LEU A 286 23.56 -3.38 -0.05
C LEU A 286 22.37 -2.88 0.77
N VAL A 287 21.64 -3.79 1.42
CA VAL A 287 20.55 -3.44 2.33
C VAL A 287 21.09 -2.60 3.50
N GLU A 288 22.23 -2.98 4.07
CA GLU A 288 22.89 -2.22 5.14
C GLU A 288 23.30 -0.82 4.67
N MET A 289 23.85 -0.67 3.46
CA MET A 289 24.18 0.64 2.89
C MET A 289 22.94 1.51 2.68
N VAL A 290 21.82 0.93 2.22
CA VAL A 290 20.56 1.67 2.06
C VAL A 290 20.04 2.12 3.42
N ASP A 291 20.05 1.26 4.44
CA ASP A 291 19.67 1.62 5.82
C ASP A 291 20.56 2.74 6.38
N GLN A 292 21.88 2.66 6.20
CA GLN A 292 22.80 3.70 6.63
C GLN A 292 22.55 5.04 5.91
N LEU A 293 22.28 5.02 4.60
CA LEU A 293 21.95 6.22 3.84
C LEU A 293 20.63 6.84 4.33
N LEU A 294 19.61 6.03 4.60
CA LEU A 294 18.34 6.52 5.14
C LEU A 294 18.55 7.16 6.52
N LYS A 295 19.34 6.54 7.41
CA LYS A 295 19.70 7.11 8.72
C LYS A 295 20.46 8.43 8.63
N GLN A 296 21.29 8.60 7.61
CA GLN A 296 22.04 9.84 7.39
C GLN A 296 21.16 10.96 6.79
N GLN A 297 20.25 10.61 5.89
CA GLN A 297 19.48 11.58 5.11
C GLN A 297 18.11 11.91 5.74
N MET A 298 17.56 11.02 6.57
CA MET A 298 16.28 11.22 7.26
C MET A 298 16.53 11.44 8.75
N ILE A 299 16.60 12.71 9.14
CA ILE A 299 16.76 13.11 10.54
C ILE A 299 15.50 13.82 11.04
N ILE A 300 15.12 13.55 12.29
CA ILE A 300 14.11 14.33 12.99
C ILE A 300 14.84 15.51 13.65
N VAL A 301 14.50 16.72 13.24
CA VAL A 301 15.04 17.95 13.83
C VAL A 301 14.00 18.52 14.79
N GLU A 302 14.28 18.43 16.09
CA GLU A 302 13.49 19.13 17.09
C GLU A 302 13.89 20.61 17.10
N SER A 303 12.93 21.49 16.81
CA SER A 303 13.13 22.93 16.95
C SER A 303 12.06 23.51 17.89
N GLY A 304 12.52 23.99 19.04
CA GLY A 304 11.68 24.60 20.08
C GLY A 304 12.19 24.30 21.48
N SER A 305 12.00 25.24 22.42
CA SER A 305 12.30 25.02 23.84
C SER A 305 11.02 25.19 24.66
N ILE A 306 10.46 24.09 25.17
CA ILE A 306 9.42 24.16 26.20
C ILE A 306 10.13 24.01 27.54
N THR A 307 10.20 25.08 28.33
CA THR A 307 10.75 25.00 29.69
C THR A 307 9.75 24.30 30.60
N LEU A 308 9.74 22.96 30.59
CA LEU A 308 8.94 22.14 31.48
C LEU A 308 9.62 22.09 32.85
N SER A 309 9.27 23.02 33.75
CA SER A 309 9.97 23.15 35.03
C SER A 309 9.86 21.94 35.97
N ASN A 310 9.08 20.90 35.65
CA ASN A 310 8.87 19.73 36.52
C ASN A 310 8.32 18.49 35.78
N VAL A 311 8.91 18.05 34.67
CA VAL A 311 8.60 16.73 34.08
C VAL A 311 9.86 15.87 34.05
N LYS A 312 9.96 14.90 34.98
CA LYS A 312 10.91 13.79 34.86
C LYS A 312 10.37 12.82 33.82
N VAL A 313 10.66 13.07 32.54
CA VAL A 313 10.59 12.02 31.53
C VAL A 313 11.80 11.13 31.78
N LYS A 314 11.57 9.90 32.21
CA LYS A 314 12.63 8.91 32.38
C LYS A 314 12.97 8.37 30.99
N GLU A 315 13.86 9.07 30.28
CA GLU A 315 14.45 8.56 29.05
C GLU A 315 15.39 7.40 29.40
N GLU A 316 15.05 6.19 28.97
CA GLU A 316 16.04 5.13 28.74
C GLU A 316 16.51 5.22 27.28
N SER A 317 17.16 6.33 26.94
CA SER A 317 17.81 6.52 25.65
C SER A 317 19.30 6.21 25.78
N LYS A 318 19.67 4.94 25.56
CA LYS A 318 21.01 4.60 25.09
C LYS A 318 21.02 4.80 23.58
N ILE A 319 21.13 6.05 23.13
CA ILE A 319 21.55 6.35 21.78
C ILE A 319 22.96 6.90 21.89
N SER A 320 23.89 6.06 21.44
CA SER A 320 25.31 6.34 21.30
C SER A 320 25.55 7.71 20.67
N GLU A 321 26.35 8.51 21.35
CA GLU A 321 27.01 9.68 20.78
C GLU A 321 27.67 9.28 19.45
N ASN A 322 27.40 10.06 18.40
CA ASN A 322 28.13 9.98 17.14
C ASN A 322 29.18 11.12 17.15
N PRO A 323 30.49 10.82 17.28
CA PRO A 323 31.51 11.83 17.51
C PRO A 323 32.16 12.24 16.19
N LEU A 324 31.44 12.88 15.27
CA LEU A 324 32.05 13.43 14.05
C LEU A 324 31.36 14.70 13.55
N LEU A 325 31.32 15.74 14.38
CA LEU A 325 31.32 17.14 13.92
C LEU A 325 32.14 17.98 14.93
N SER A 326 33.43 18.14 14.64
CA SER A 326 34.29 19.24 15.09
C SER A 326 35.14 19.70 13.93
#